data_AF-A0A9C9YRY0-F1
#
_entry.id   AF-A0A9C9YRY0-F1
#
_cell.length_a   1.000
_cell.length_b   1.000
_cell.length_c   1.000
_cell.angle_alpha   90.00
_cell.angle_beta   90.00
_cell.angle_gamma   90.00
#
_symmetry.space_group_name_H-M   'P 1'
#
loop_
_entity.id
_entity.type
_entity.pdbx_description
1 polymer ?
#
loop_
_entity_poly.entity_id
_entity_poly.type
_entity_poly.pdbx_seq_one_letter_code
_entity_poly.pdbx_strand_id
1 'polypeptide(L)'
;MTSDSKSDFRPWRGKGMLAAALLAAGLLGGNATWAESEPVAKKPVAPAAKAATKPGGKKATDPINDYNITINYELGMHCTGFDFTYCCILPPYNSIQSQVIKTARNADELPVLLGADEKDPHVLVDGDKRMKLKYKHVGNSYSEGVKLRYWRVPYDLDEDGEYEEGENVGNAYFTHLYIYEDLEGGNSKKTSKDSEKKYVGIQLKIPTDHGPTGDPLNDGHLRYSSESGTVVYTKGPVLDNVPIMLTHPGIWEALGLPLTPFFDDQVARDPLELVESDISPFQMAQVTLVDA
;
A
#
# COMPACT_ATOMS: atom_id res chain seq x y z
N MET A 1 -25.37 29.50 -42.63
CA MET A 1 -24.04 29.09 -43.10
C MET A 1 -23.44 28.22 -42.02
N THR A 2 -23.56 26.91 -42.20
CA THR A 2 -23.00 25.85 -41.37
C THR A 2 -21.52 25.67 -41.73
N SER A 3 -20.63 25.62 -40.76
CA SER A 3 -19.28 25.12 -40.96
C SER A 3 -18.93 24.14 -39.84
N ASP A 4 -19.06 22.87 -40.18
CA ASP A 4 -18.41 21.74 -39.52
C ASP A 4 -16.89 21.92 -39.55
N SER A 5 -16.21 21.77 -38.41
CA SER A 5 -14.78 21.48 -38.38
C SER A 5 -14.55 20.17 -37.62
N LYS A 6 -14.48 19.06 -38.36
CA LYS A 6 -13.93 17.80 -37.88
C LYS A 6 -12.43 17.96 -37.69
N SER A 7 -11.93 17.76 -36.47
CA SER A 7 -10.50 17.66 -36.19
C SER A 7 -10.06 16.19 -36.34
N ASP A 8 -9.41 15.89 -37.47
CA ASP A 8 -8.70 14.63 -37.71
C ASP A 8 -7.47 14.54 -36.79
N PHE A 9 -7.51 13.65 -35.80
CA PHE A 9 -6.34 13.26 -35.02
C PHE A 9 -5.59 12.17 -35.80
N ARG A 10 -4.36 12.45 -36.24
CA ARG A 10 -3.46 11.45 -36.84
C ARG A 10 -2.31 11.13 -35.88
N PRO A 11 -1.99 9.86 -35.61
CA PRO A 11 -0.91 9.49 -34.70
C PRO A 11 0.48 9.73 -35.34
N TRP A 12 1.39 10.23 -34.52
CA TRP A 12 2.77 10.57 -34.86
C TRP A 12 3.59 9.29 -35.11
N ARG A 13 4.02 9.10 -36.37
CA ARG A 13 5.04 8.10 -36.75
C ARG A 13 6.36 8.82 -37.01
N GLY A 14 7.25 8.84 -36.02
CA GLY A 14 8.62 9.29 -36.18
C GLY A 14 9.59 8.11 -36.31
N LYS A 15 10.05 7.83 -37.54
CA LYS A 15 11.26 7.03 -37.78
C LYS A 15 12.45 7.97 -37.97
N GLY A 16 13.53 7.69 -37.24
CA GLY A 16 14.89 7.98 -37.66
C GLY A 16 15.61 9.09 -36.89
N MET A 17 16.55 8.70 -36.04
CA MET A 17 17.92 9.22 -36.15
C MET A 17 18.90 8.26 -35.47
N LEU A 18 19.74 7.67 -36.29
CA LEU A 18 20.91 6.87 -35.94
C LEU A 18 21.99 7.85 -35.45
N ALA A 19 22.36 7.79 -34.17
CA ALA A 19 23.54 8.49 -33.66
C ALA A 19 24.62 7.44 -33.34
N ALA A 20 25.66 7.43 -34.15
CA ALA A 20 26.88 6.70 -33.92
C ALA A 20 27.65 7.34 -32.76
N ALA A 21 28.03 6.55 -31.75
CA ALA A 21 29.06 6.90 -30.80
C ALA A 21 30.14 5.84 -30.82
N LEU A 22 31.35 6.30 -31.13
CA LEU A 22 32.58 5.56 -31.36
C LEU A 22 33.01 4.71 -30.16
N LEU A 23 33.54 3.53 -30.49
CA LEU A 23 34.44 2.76 -29.64
C LEU A 23 35.66 3.59 -29.25
N ALA A 24 35.91 3.69 -27.94
CA ALA A 24 37.25 3.83 -27.39
C ALA A 24 37.49 2.65 -26.44
N ALA A 25 38.17 1.63 -26.94
CA ALA A 25 38.71 0.54 -26.15
C ALA A 25 39.86 1.07 -25.31
N GLY A 26 39.66 1.13 -23.99
CA GLY A 26 40.70 1.37 -22.99
C GLY A 26 40.79 0.18 -22.05
N LEU A 27 41.85 -0.60 -22.23
CA LEU A 27 42.26 -1.72 -21.38
C LEU A 27 42.35 -1.31 -19.91
N LEU A 28 41.50 -1.89 -19.06
CA LEU A 28 41.85 -2.22 -17.68
C LEU A 28 41.27 -3.60 -17.36
N GLY A 29 42.16 -4.55 -17.14
CA GLY A 29 41.81 -5.91 -16.76
C GLY A 29 41.15 -5.96 -15.39
N GLY A 30 40.10 -6.76 -15.31
CA GLY A 30 39.43 -7.13 -14.07
C GLY A 30 38.41 -8.21 -14.40
N ASN A 31 38.76 -9.47 -14.15
CA ASN A 31 37.82 -10.58 -14.19
C ASN A 31 36.74 -10.34 -13.13
N ALA A 32 35.59 -9.78 -13.51
CA ALA A 32 34.39 -9.82 -12.69
C ALA A 32 33.71 -11.17 -12.95
N THR A 33 34.12 -12.19 -12.20
CA THR A 33 33.29 -13.38 -12.00
C THR A 33 32.02 -12.93 -11.27
N TRP A 34 30.88 -13.00 -11.95
CA TRP A 34 29.57 -12.88 -11.32
C TRP A 34 29.40 -14.07 -10.38
N ALA A 35 29.62 -13.84 -9.09
CA ALA A 35 29.35 -14.84 -8.07
C ALA A 35 27.83 -15.01 -7.97
N GLU A 36 27.34 -16.21 -8.27
CA GLU A 36 26.01 -16.65 -7.84
C GLU A 36 25.94 -16.47 -6.32
N SER A 37 25.00 -15.64 -5.86
CA SER A 37 24.75 -15.53 -4.42
C SER A 37 24.20 -16.86 -3.92
N GLU A 38 24.97 -17.55 -3.07
CA GLU A 38 24.50 -18.75 -2.38
C GLU A 38 23.16 -18.49 -1.67
N PRO A 39 22.25 -19.48 -1.63
CA PRO A 39 21.01 -19.34 -0.90
C PRO A 39 21.32 -19.06 0.57
N VAL A 40 20.90 -17.90 1.06
CA VAL A 40 20.98 -17.56 2.48
C VAL A 40 20.22 -18.63 3.25
N ALA A 41 20.96 -19.49 3.95
CA ALA A 41 20.37 -20.47 4.85
C ALA A 41 19.47 -19.73 5.84
N LYS A 42 18.17 -20.06 5.82
CA LYS A 42 17.19 -19.58 6.81
C LYS A 42 17.70 -19.97 8.19
N LYS A 43 18.28 -19.01 8.92
CA LYS A 43 18.47 -19.17 10.36
C LYS A 43 17.08 -19.15 11.00
N PRO A 44 16.73 -20.13 11.85
CA PRO A 44 15.54 -20.03 12.67
C PRO A 44 15.62 -18.71 13.45
N VAL A 45 14.53 -17.95 13.47
CA VAL A 45 14.39 -16.83 14.40
C VAL A 45 14.51 -17.42 15.79
N ALA A 46 15.61 -17.11 16.47
CA ALA A 46 15.80 -17.55 17.84
C ALA A 46 14.68 -16.97 18.70
N PRO A 47 14.11 -17.73 19.66
CA PRO A 47 13.17 -17.16 20.61
C PRO A 47 13.83 -15.97 21.29
N ALA A 48 13.10 -14.86 21.41
CA ALA A 48 13.59 -13.58 21.88
C ALA A 48 14.54 -13.75 23.07
N ALA A 49 15.81 -13.33 22.89
CA ALA A 49 16.80 -13.38 23.95
C ALA A 49 16.31 -12.53 25.12
N LYS A 50 16.14 -13.15 26.30
CA LYS A 50 15.87 -12.45 27.55
C LYS A 50 17.06 -11.53 27.86
N ALA A 51 16.93 -10.25 27.52
CA ALA A 51 17.92 -9.23 27.90
C ALA A 51 17.86 -9.05 29.42
N ALA A 52 18.77 -9.70 30.13
CA ALA A 52 18.93 -9.52 31.57
C ALA A 52 19.55 -8.13 31.86
N THR A 53 18.70 -7.15 32.15
CA THR A 53 19.13 -5.89 32.78
C THR A 53 18.72 -5.90 34.24
N LYS A 54 19.69 -5.65 35.14
CA LYS A 54 19.43 -5.54 36.59
C LYS A 54 18.48 -4.36 36.85
N PRO A 55 17.43 -4.52 37.68
CA PRO A 55 16.52 -3.43 37.98
C PRO A 55 17.20 -2.46 38.95
N GLY A 56 17.66 -1.32 38.42
CA GLY A 56 17.83 -0.12 39.24
C GLY A 56 16.45 0.34 39.70
N GLY A 57 16.26 0.48 41.01
CA GLY A 57 14.98 0.75 41.67
C GLY A 57 14.30 2.06 41.23
N LYS A 58 13.66 2.03 40.07
CA LYS A 58 12.58 2.96 39.70
C LYS A 58 11.27 2.28 40.06
N LYS A 59 10.35 3.01 40.70
CA LYS A 59 8.96 2.57 40.93
C LYS A 59 8.42 2.00 39.62
N ALA A 60 7.85 0.80 39.67
CA ALA A 60 7.11 0.22 38.55
C ALA A 60 6.18 1.31 38.01
N THR A 61 6.38 1.70 36.75
CA THR A 61 5.49 2.62 36.08
C THR A 61 4.17 1.89 35.94
N ASP A 62 3.15 2.26 36.69
CA ASP A 62 1.79 1.76 36.48
C ASP A 62 1.31 2.35 35.15
N PRO A 63 1.24 1.55 34.07
CA PRO A 63 0.89 2.08 32.76
C PRO A 63 -0.59 2.48 32.76
N ILE A 64 -0.90 3.62 32.13
CA ILE A 64 -2.28 4.14 32.11
C ILE A 64 -3.22 3.16 31.39
N ASN A 65 -2.76 2.54 30.30
CA ASN A 65 -3.56 1.67 29.43
C ASN A 65 -3.04 0.23 29.50
N ASP A 66 -3.93 -0.76 29.31
CA ASP A 66 -3.54 -2.18 29.15
C ASP A 66 -2.79 -2.43 27.84
N TYR A 67 -3.15 -1.65 26.81
CA TYR A 67 -2.59 -1.73 25.46
C TYR A 67 -2.19 -0.34 24.98
N ASN A 68 -1.07 -0.24 24.28
CA ASN A 68 -0.70 0.92 23.49
C ASN A 68 -0.72 0.54 22.02
N ILE A 69 -1.37 1.37 21.21
CA ILE A 69 -1.45 1.21 19.76
C ILE A 69 -0.57 2.29 19.16
N THR A 70 0.50 1.89 18.46
CA THR A 70 1.25 2.83 17.63
C THR A 70 0.60 2.89 16.26
N ILE A 71 0.55 4.07 15.66
CA ILE A 71 -0.02 4.25 14.34
C ILE A 71 1.04 4.98 13.52
N ASN A 72 1.56 4.30 12.50
CA ASN A 72 2.41 4.85 11.48
C ASN A 72 1.56 5.08 10.25
N TYR A 73 1.74 6.25 9.68
CA TYR A 73 1.03 6.67 8.49
C TYR A 73 2.06 6.84 7.37
N GLU A 74 2.16 5.83 6.52
CA GLU A 74 3.04 5.90 5.36
C GLU A 74 2.36 6.80 4.32
N LEU A 75 3.03 7.92 4.07
CA LEU A 75 2.43 9.10 3.48
C LEU A 75 2.52 9.02 1.95
N GLY A 76 1.37 8.89 1.29
CA GLY A 76 1.22 8.99 -0.17
C GLY A 76 0.95 10.41 -0.67
N MET A 77 1.09 11.45 0.17
CA MET A 77 0.90 12.85 -0.23
C MET A 77 2.11 13.72 0.09
N HIS A 78 3.27 13.42 -0.49
CA HIS A 78 4.37 14.38 -0.51
C HIS A 78 4.08 15.49 -1.52
N CYS A 79 3.45 16.59 -1.08
CA CYS A 79 3.61 17.87 -1.75
C CYS A 79 4.90 18.52 -1.22
N THR A 80 5.88 18.74 -2.09
CA THR A 80 7.05 19.54 -1.74
C THR A 80 6.66 21.02 -1.66
N GLY A 81 6.61 21.58 -0.46
CA GLY A 81 6.54 23.02 -0.23
C GLY A 81 5.13 23.58 -0.07
N PHE A 82 5.00 24.57 0.83
CA PHE A 82 3.78 25.31 1.17
C PHE A 82 3.20 26.18 0.03
N ASP A 83 3.41 25.78 -1.22
CA ASP A 83 2.94 26.48 -2.41
C ASP A 83 1.93 25.60 -3.16
N PHE A 84 0.65 25.84 -2.89
CA PHE A 84 -0.47 25.12 -3.52
C PHE A 84 -0.73 25.54 -4.98
N THR A 85 0.06 26.46 -5.55
CA THR A 85 -0.03 26.76 -7.00
C THR A 85 0.36 25.55 -7.87
N TYR A 86 1.02 24.54 -7.28
CA TYR A 86 1.31 23.25 -7.90
C TYR A 86 1.04 22.10 -6.91
N CYS A 87 -0.22 21.68 -6.81
CA CYS A 87 -0.57 20.47 -6.07
C CYS A 87 -0.49 19.25 -7.00
N CYS A 88 0.54 18.42 -6.82
CA CYS A 88 0.50 17.05 -7.33
C CYS A 88 -0.39 16.23 -6.39
N ILE A 89 -1.61 15.91 -6.83
CA ILE A 89 -2.37 14.82 -6.25
C ILE A 89 -1.60 13.55 -6.62
N LEU A 90 -0.67 13.15 -5.75
CA LEU A 90 -0.06 11.84 -5.84
C LEU A 90 -1.19 10.81 -5.79
N PRO A 91 -1.08 9.74 -6.58
CA PRO A 91 -2.12 8.75 -6.63
C PRO A 91 -2.34 8.20 -5.21
N PRO A 92 -3.60 7.98 -4.82
CA PRO A 92 -4.01 8.09 -3.43
C PRO A 92 -3.60 6.80 -2.70
N TYR A 93 -2.37 6.79 -2.18
CA TYR A 93 -1.74 5.61 -1.58
C TYR A 93 -1.29 5.91 -0.17
N ASN A 94 -2.27 5.98 0.70
CA ASN A 94 -2.00 6.06 2.12
C ASN A 94 -2.20 4.69 2.73
N SER A 95 -1.32 4.37 3.67
CA SER A 95 -1.41 3.12 4.41
C SER A 95 -1.47 3.42 5.90
N ILE A 96 -2.34 2.72 6.61
CA ILE A 96 -2.29 2.68 8.07
C ILE A 96 -1.46 1.47 8.43
N GLN A 97 -0.36 1.68 9.14
CA GLN A 97 0.42 0.62 9.76
C GLN A 97 0.37 0.80 11.27
N SER A 98 0.32 -0.29 12.02
CA SER A 98 0.14 -0.23 13.46
C SER A 98 0.80 -1.41 14.17
N GLN A 99 1.18 -1.19 15.41
CA GLN A 99 1.60 -2.25 16.32
C GLN A 99 0.82 -2.12 17.63
N VAL A 100 0.42 -3.26 18.19
CA VAL A 100 -0.27 -3.32 19.48
C VAL A 100 0.67 -3.88 20.51
N ILE A 101 0.92 -3.10 21.55
CA ILE A 101 1.83 -3.47 22.64
C ILE A 101 1.00 -3.61 23.90
N LYS A 102 0.95 -4.83 24.44
CA LYS A 102 0.47 -5.08 25.81
C LYS A 102 1.47 -4.52 26.80
N THR A 103 0.99 -3.70 27.73
CA THR A 103 1.85 -3.10 28.74
C THR A 103 2.19 -4.09 29.86
N ALA A 104 3.41 -4.01 30.40
CA ALA A 104 3.79 -4.73 31.61
C ALA A 104 3.11 -4.09 32.83
N ARG A 105 2.39 -4.89 33.62
CA ARG A 105 1.71 -4.41 34.84
C ARG A 105 2.60 -4.53 36.07
N ASN A 106 3.52 -5.49 36.04
CA ASN A 106 4.45 -5.75 37.14
C ASN A 106 5.90 -5.44 36.73
N ALA A 107 6.76 -5.15 37.72
CA ALA A 107 8.16 -4.79 37.49
C ALA A 107 9.01 -5.92 36.87
N ASP A 108 8.53 -7.16 36.99
CA ASP A 108 9.13 -8.38 36.46
C ASP A 108 8.55 -8.81 35.10
N GLU A 109 7.54 -8.11 34.60
CA GLU A 109 6.97 -8.32 33.27
C GLU A 109 7.61 -7.39 32.23
N LEU A 110 7.69 -7.87 31.00
CA LEU A 110 8.08 -7.06 29.85
C LEU A 110 6.85 -6.78 28.99
N PRO A 111 6.75 -5.59 28.36
CA PRO A 111 5.74 -5.34 27.34
C PRO A 111 5.82 -6.37 26.22
N VAL A 112 4.67 -6.74 25.66
CA VAL A 112 4.56 -7.79 24.63
C VAL A 112 3.94 -7.20 23.38
N LEU A 113 4.60 -7.38 22.23
CA LEU A 113 4.02 -7.10 20.93
C LEU A 113 2.98 -8.18 20.59
N LEU A 114 1.75 -7.76 20.30
CA LEU A 114 0.64 -8.67 20.00
C LEU A 114 0.47 -8.83 18.49
N GLY A 115 0.38 -10.09 18.08
CA GLY A 115 0.05 -10.50 16.72
C GLY A 115 -1.38 -11.00 16.56
N ALA A 116 -1.67 -11.53 15.39
CA ALA A 116 -2.98 -12.10 15.09
C ALA A 116 -3.12 -13.58 15.50
N ASP A 117 -4.37 -14.05 15.48
CA ASP A 117 -4.75 -15.45 15.47
C ASP A 117 -4.20 -16.15 14.22
N GLU A 118 -3.68 -17.36 14.37
CA GLU A 118 -3.15 -18.16 13.26
C GLU A 118 -4.19 -18.45 12.16
N LYS A 119 -5.48 -18.40 12.48
CA LYS A 119 -6.59 -18.73 11.56
C LYS A 119 -7.32 -17.49 11.03
N ASP A 120 -7.12 -16.33 11.65
CA ASP A 120 -7.77 -15.09 11.24
C ASP A 120 -6.81 -13.90 11.42
N PRO A 121 -6.20 -13.40 10.33
CA PRO A 121 -5.22 -12.32 10.41
C PRO A 121 -5.86 -10.97 10.81
N HIS A 122 -7.18 -10.87 10.93
CA HIS A 122 -7.83 -9.65 11.43
C HIS A 122 -8.09 -9.69 12.94
N VAL A 123 -7.88 -10.83 13.61
CA VAL A 123 -8.17 -11.00 15.04
C VAL A 123 -6.89 -11.01 15.86
N LEU A 124 -6.76 -10.04 16.76
CA LEU A 124 -5.73 -9.98 17.77
C LEU A 124 -6.13 -10.85 18.98
N VAL A 125 -5.17 -11.63 19.50
CA VAL A 125 -5.40 -12.51 20.64
C VAL A 125 -4.49 -12.13 21.82
N ASP A 126 -5.08 -12.02 23.01
CA ASP A 126 -4.37 -11.87 24.29
C ASP A 126 -5.02 -12.78 25.36
N GLY A 127 -4.48 -13.99 25.51
CA GLY A 127 -5.11 -15.03 26.31
C GLY A 127 -6.48 -15.41 25.74
N ASP A 128 -7.53 -15.30 26.55
CA ASP A 128 -8.91 -15.58 26.12
C ASP A 128 -9.58 -14.39 25.41
N LYS A 129 -8.94 -13.21 25.40
CA LYS A 129 -9.51 -12.03 24.72
C LYS A 129 -9.24 -12.10 23.23
N ARG A 130 -10.30 -11.89 22.45
CA ARG A 130 -10.25 -11.75 20.99
C ARG A 130 -10.72 -10.35 20.62
N MET A 131 -9.88 -9.62 19.89
CA MET A 131 -10.12 -8.22 19.55
C MET A 131 -9.80 -7.97 18.08
N LYS A 132 -10.29 -6.87 17.52
CA LYS A 132 -9.96 -6.39 16.18
C LYS A 132 -9.51 -4.94 16.26
N LEU A 133 -8.66 -4.51 15.33
CA LEU A 133 -8.27 -3.12 15.19
C LEU A 133 -9.14 -2.46 14.13
N LYS A 134 -10.20 -1.77 14.56
CA LYS A 134 -11.03 -0.97 13.67
C LYS A 134 -10.31 0.33 13.31
N TYR A 135 -10.26 0.69 12.03
CA TYR A 135 -9.71 1.97 11.60
C TYR A 135 -10.73 2.83 10.85
N LYS A 136 -10.47 4.14 10.84
CA LYS A 136 -11.23 5.12 10.07
C LYS A 136 -10.40 6.39 9.83
N HIS A 137 -10.86 7.22 8.90
CA HIS A 137 -10.35 8.56 8.67
C HIS A 137 -11.40 9.60 9.10
N VAL A 138 -11.00 10.57 9.92
CA VAL A 138 -11.92 11.60 10.41
C VAL A 138 -12.20 12.59 9.28
N GLY A 139 -13.46 12.65 8.85
CA GLY A 139 -13.91 13.57 7.80
C GLY A 139 -13.50 13.16 6.39
N ASN A 140 -13.01 11.95 6.17
CA ASN A 140 -12.58 11.47 4.85
C ASN A 140 -13.00 10.01 4.64
N SER A 141 -14.32 9.77 4.61
CA SER A 141 -14.90 8.43 4.59
C SER A 141 -15.03 7.80 3.20
N TYR A 142 -14.92 8.61 2.15
CA TYR A 142 -14.97 8.20 0.75
C TYR A 142 -14.08 9.12 -0.09
N SER A 143 -13.68 8.69 -1.29
CA SER A 143 -12.87 9.47 -2.22
C SER A 143 -13.32 9.35 -3.66
N GLU A 144 -13.63 8.16 -4.12
CA GLU A 144 -14.04 7.91 -5.48
C GLU A 144 -15.42 8.52 -5.78
N GLY A 145 -15.62 8.88 -7.05
CA GLY A 145 -16.80 9.61 -7.47
C GLY A 145 -16.54 11.11 -7.39
N VAL A 146 -17.03 11.79 -6.36
CA VAL A 146 -17.08 13.26 -6.35
C VAL A 146 -15.72 13.91 -6.06
N LYS A 147 -14.85 13.29 -5.24
CA LYS A 147 -13.50 13.81 -4.95
C LYS A 147 -12.47 13.36 -5.99
N LEU A 148 -12.62 12.12 -6.50
CA LEU A 148 -11.82 11.55 -7.58
C LEU A 148 -12.69 11.12 -8.77
N ARG A 149 -13.23 12.10 -9.51
CA ARG A 149 -14.12 11.84 -10.67
C ARG A 149 -13.44 11.01 -11.75
N TYR A 150 -12.16 11.26 -12.01
CA TYR A 150 -11.42 10.58 -13.06
C TYR A 150 -11.15 9.10 -12.75
N TRP A 151 -11.17 8.69 -11.48
CA TRP A 151 -10.87 7.31 -11.06
C TRP A 151 -11.91 6.30 -11.56
N ARG A 152 -13.16 6.77 -11.73
CA ARG A 152 -14.29 5.96 -12.21
C ARG A 152 -14.56 6.09 -13.70
N VAL A 153 -13.71 6.82 -14.44
CA VAL A 153 -13.85 6.93 -15.90
C VAL A 153 -13.64 5.54 -16.51
N PRO A 154 -14.57 5.06 -17.37
CA PRO A 154 -14.42 3.78 -18.05
C PRO A 154 -13.09 3.70 -18.79
N TYR A 155 -12.40 2.57 -18.64
CA TYR A 155 -11.14 2.30 -19.29
C TYR A 155 -11.11 0.82 -19.66
N ASP A 156 -11.03 0.53 -20.95
CA ASP A 156 -10.99 -0.82 -21.53
C ASP A 156 -9.65 -1.47 -21.15
N LEU A 157 -9.70 -2.43 -20.21
CA LEU A 157 -8.49 -3.00 -19.59
C LEU A 157 -7.96 -4.21 -20.36
N ASP A 158 -8.82 -4.92 -21.06
CA ASP A 158 -8.48 -6.12 -21.83
C ASP A 158 -8.42 -5.87 -23.35
N GLU A 159 -8.66 -4.63 -23.78
CA GLU A 159 -8.59 -4.14 -25.15
C GLU A 159 -9.60 -4.85 -26.09
N ASP A 160 -10.76 -5.26 -25.55
CA ASP A 160 -11.81 -5.94 -26.31
C ASP A 160 -12.79 -4.96 -27.01
N GLY A 161 -12.72 -3.67 -26.68
CA GLY A 161 -13.53 -2.60 -27.25
C GLY A 161 -14.89 -2.39 -26.56
N GLU A 162 -15.18 -3.10 -25.49
CA GLU A 162 -16.34 -2.92 -24.62
C GLU A 162 -15.91 -2.34 -23.25
N TYR A 163 -16.88 -2.01 -22.41
CA TYR A 163 -16.61 -1.56 -21.04
C TYR A 163 -17.42 -2.40 -20.07
N GLU A 164 -16.75 -3.21 -19.27
CA GLU A 164 -17.35 -4.06 -18.26
C GLU A 164 -17.36 -3.41 -16.85
N GLU A 165 -18.04 -4.06 -15.91
CA GLU A 165 -18.03 -3.62 -14.51
C GLU A 165 -16.61 -3.75 -13.91
N GLY A 166 -16.12 -2.65 -13.31
CA GLY A 166 -14.77 -2.59 -12.76
C GLY A 166 -13.68 -2.22 -13.77
N GLU A 167 -14.04 -1.96 -15.02
CA GLU A 167 -13.14 -1.41 -16.03
C GLU A 167 -13.10 0.11 -15.96
N ASN A 168 -12.15 0.61 -15.19
CA ASN A 168 -11.99 2.04 -14.95
C ASN A 168 -10.52 2.41 -14.72
N VAL A 169 -10.23 3.70 -14.79
CA VAL A 169 -8.89 4.26 -14.55
C VAL A 169 -8.28 3.80 -13.23
N GLY A 170 -9.08 3.67 -12.17
CA GLY A 170 -8.60 3.19 -10.87
C GLY A 170 -8.05 1.77 -10.92
N ASN A 171 -8.79 0.86 -11.54
CA ASN A 171 -8.32 -0.51 -11.77
C ASN A 171 -7.16 -0.54 -12.77
N ALA A 172 -7.18 0.29 -13.82
CA ALA A 172 -6.11 0.41 -14.82
C ALA A 172 -4.76 0.74 -14.21
N TYR A 173 -4.77 1.63 -13.22
CA TYR A 173 -3.55 2.08 -12.56
C TYR A 173 -2.75 0.92 -11.95
N PHE A 174 -3.44 -0.06 -11.35
CA PHE A 174 -2.80 -1.12 -10.57
C PHE A 174 -2.46 -2.39 -11.35
N THR A 175 -2.76 -2.43 -12.66
CA THR A 175 -2.53 -3.59 -13.55
C THR A 175 -1.07 -4.06 -13.61
N HIS A 176 -0.12 -3.24 -13.18
CA HIS A 176 1.29 -3.60 -13.08
C HIS A 176 1.65 -4.41 -11.83
N LEU A 177 0.71 -4.57 -10.88
CA LEU A 177 0.85 -5.38 -9.67
C LEU A 177 0.07 -6.69 -9.81
N TYR A 178 0.62 -7.77 -9.26
CA TYR A 178 -0.05 -9.06 -9.25
C TYR A 178 0.38 -9.95 -8.09
N ILE A 179 -0.44 -10.96 -7.79
CA ILE A 179 -0.11 -12.08 -6.91
C ILE A 179 -0.31 -13.40 -7.65
N TYR A 180 0.17 -14.51 -7.09
CA TYR A 180 -0.16 -15.85 -7.59
C TYR A 180 -1.18 -16.51 -6.66
N GLU A 181 -0.80 -16.68 -5.40
CA GLU A 181 -1.59 -17.44 -4.42
C GLU A 181 -2.25 -16.51 -3.40
N ASP A 182 -1.45 -15.65 -2.77
CA ASP A 182 -1.81 -14.84 -1.62
C ASP A 182 -0.99 -13.53 -1.55
N LEU A 183 -1.23 -12.75 -0.49
CA LEU A 183 -0.48 -11.52 -0.15
C LEU A 183 0.84 -11.82 0.58
N GLU A 184 1.25 -13.07 0.70
CA GLU A 184 2.47 -13.49 1.42
C GLU A 184 3.63 -13.80 0.44
N GLY A 185 3.41 -13.55 -0.86
CA GLY A 185 4.36 -13.88 -1.92
C GLY A 185 4.33 -15.35 -2.32
N GLY A 186 3.25 -16.09 -2.04
CA GLY A 186 3.09 -17.48 -2.44
C GLY A 186 3.17 -17.64 -3.97
N ASN A 187 4.12 -18.45 -4.45
CA ASN A 187 4.26 -18.93 -5.83
C ASN A 187 4.83 -20.36 -5.79
N SER A 188 4.04 -21.31 -5.27
CA SER A 188 4.48 -22.69 -5.02
C SER A 188 4.97 -23.40 -6.28
N LYS A 189 4.37 -23.09 -7.43
CA LYS A 189 4.73 -23.64 -8.75
C LYS A 189 5.98 -23.03 -9.36
N LYS A 190 6.53 -21.96 -8.78
CA LYS A 190 7.69 -21.21 -9.28
C LYS A 190 7.52 -20.81 -10.75
N THR A 191 6.32 -20.37 -11.10
CA THR A 191 5.97 -20.01 -12.48
C THR A 191 6.20 -18.52 -12.74
N SER A 192 6.28 -18.17 -14.02
CA SER A 192 6.22 -16.79 -14.52
C SER A 192 5.16 -16.62 -15.60
N LYS A 193 4.32 -17.64 -15.82
CA LYS A 193 3.27 -17.59 -16.86
C LYS A 193 2.24 -16.53 -16.51
N ASP A 194 1.94 -15.65 -17.46
CA ASP A 194 0.93 -14.61 -17.29
C ASP A 194 -0.45 -15.17 -16.95
N SER A 195 -0.81 -16.35 -17.46
CA SER A 195 -2.08 -17.02 -17.16
C SER A 195 -2.23 -17.48 -15.70
N GLU A 196 -1.15 -17.50 -14.92
CA GLU A 196 -1.18 -17.87 -13.50
C GLU A 196 -1.06 -16.65 -12.58
N LYS A 197 -0.83 -15.46 -13.14
CA LYS A 197 -0.78 -14.19 -12.39
C LYS A 197 -2.21 -13.66 -12.21
N LYS A 198 -2.53 -13.25 -10.99
CA LYS A 198 -3.76 -12.52 -10.67
C LYS A 198 -3.40 -11.04 -10.55
N TYR A 199 -3.59 -10.30 -11.64
CA TYR A 199 -3.30 -8.88 -11.68
C TYR A 199 -4.35 -8.09 -10.90
N VAL A 200 -3.86 -7.15 -10.10
CA VAL A 200 -4.70 -6.17 -9.41
C VAL A 200 -5.31 -5.26 -10.48
N GLY A 201 -6.61 -5.07 -10.44
CA GLY A 201 -7.36 -4.32 -11.46
C GLY A 201 -7.97 -5.17 -12.58
N ILE A 202 -7.45 -6.38 -12.82
CA ILE A 202 -7.97 -7.29 -13.87
C ILE A 202 -8.70 -8.46 -13.22
N GLN A 203 -7.97 -9.48 -12.75
CA GLN A 203 -8.56 -10.62 -12.07
C GLN A 203 -8.98 -10.28 -10.64
N LEU A 204 -8.29 -9.34 -10.00
CA LEU A 204 -8.60 -8.82 -8.68
C LEU A 204 -9.13 -7.39 -8.83
N LYS A 205 -10.41 -7.26 -9.15
CA LYS A 205 -11.07 -5.96 -9.26
C LYS A 205 -11.07 -5.25 -7.92
N ILE A 206 -10.62 -4.00 -7.91
CA ILE A 206 -10.63 -3.12 -6.74
C ILE A 206 -12.01 -2.49 -6.63
N PRO A 207 -12.75 -2.71 -5.53
CA PRO A 207 -14.02 -2.04 -5.29
C PRO A 207 -13.82 -0.53 -5.10
N THR A 208 -14.88 0.23 -5.34
CA THR A 208 -14.90 1.68 -5.07
C THR A 208 -14.51 1.97 -3.63
N ASP A 209 -13.64 2.96 -3.42
CA ASP A 209 -13.12 3.37 -2.11
C ASP A 209 -12.35 2.28 -1.38
N HIS A 210 -11.64 1.42 -2.12
CA HIS A 210 -10.76 0.39 -1.55
C HIS A 210 -9.34 0.51 -2.08
N GLY A 211 -8.38 0.01 -1.31
CA GLY A 211 -7.00 -0.15 -1.73
C GLY A 211 -6.77 -1.39 -2.59
N PRO A 212 -5.57 -1.53 -3.19
CA PRO A 212 -5.22 -2.65 -4.07
C PRO A 212 -5.20 -4.02 -3.39
N THR A 213 -5.14 -4.04 -2.06
CA THR A 213 -5.25 -5.25 -1.23
C THR A 213 -6.69 -5.59 -0.83
N GLY A 214 -7.66 -4.77 -1.24
CA GLY A 214 -9.08 -4.92 -0.90
C GLY A 214 -9.48 -4.29 0.45
N ASP A 215 -8.61 -3.47 1.05
CA ASP A 215 -8.91 -2.76 2.29
C ASP A 215 -9.82 -1.55 2.02
N PRO A 216 -10.97 -1.39 2.71
CA PRO A 216 -11.85 -0.22 2.52
C PRO A 216 -11.21 1.04 3.09
N LEU A 217 -11.41 2.18 2.43
CA LEU A 217 -10.91 3.49 2.87
C LEU A 217 -11.28 3.82 4.33
N ASN A 218 -12.48 3.39 4.74
CA ASN A 218 -13.06 3.74 6.02
C ASN A 218 -13.83 2.58 6.65
N ASP A 219 -13.88 2.57 7.98
CA ASP A 219 -14.59 1.58 8.81
C ASP A 219 -14.14 0.12 8.62
N GLY A 220 -12.92 -0.10 8.12
CA GLY A 220 -12.30 -1.43 8.00
C GLY A 220 -11.66 -1.93 9.29
N HIS A 221 -11.11 -3.15 9.22
CA HIS A 221 -10.26 -3.73 10.27
C HIS A 221 -8.86 -3.98 9.72
N LEU A 222 -7.82 -3.59 10.47
CA LEU A 222 -6.45 -3.84 10.06
C LEU A 222 -6.21 -5.35 9.97
N ARG A 223 -5.46 -5.77 8.96
CA ARG A 223 -4.96 -7.13 8.80
C ARG A 223 -3.56 -7.24 9.37
N TYR A 224 -3.20 -8.31 10.03
CA TYR A 224 -1.82 -8.55 10.46
C TYR A 224 -1.00 -9.12 9.30
N SER A 225 0.15 -8.50 9.02
CA SER A 225 1.10 -9.03 8.04
C SER A 225 1.78 -10.28 8.61
N SER A 226 1.87 -11.33 7.79
CA SER A 226 2.41 -12.62 8.20
C SER A 226 3.93 -12.57 8.43
N GLU A 227 4.56 -13.72 8.67
CA GLU A 227 6.02 -13.81 8.81
C GLU A 227 6.80 -13.35 7.57
N SER A 228 6.18 -13.37 6.37
CA SER A 228 6.79 -12.87 5.14
C SER A 228 6.45 -11.41 4.84
N GLY A 229 5.56 -10.80 5.64
CA GLY A 229 5.02 -9.47 5.37
C GLY A 229 3.97 -9.50 4.27
N THR A 230 3.70 -8.33 3.69
CA THR A 230 2.76 -8.20 2.58
C THR A 230 3.52 -7.97 1.29
N VAL A 231 3.45 -8.93 0.38
CA VAL A 231 4.23 -8.95 -0.85
C VAL A 231 3.33 -9.07 -2.06
N VAL A 232 3.53 -8.18 -3.01
CA VAL A 232 3.00 -8.28 -4.37
C VAL A 232 4.16 -8.35 -5.34
N TYR A 233 3.90 -8.78 -6.56
CA TYR A 233 4.88 -8.81 -7.63
C TYR A 233 4.57 -7.72 -8.65
N THR A 234 5.62 -7.25 -9.30
CA THR A 234 5.49 -6.42 -10.50
C THR A 234 6.29 -6.98 -11.66
N LYS A 235 5.84 -6.64 -12.86
CA LYS A 235 6.48 -6.98 -14.13
C LYS A 235 7.24 -5.76 -14.63
N GLY A 236 8.56 -5.86 -14.66
CA GLY A 236 9.42 -4.88 -15.32
C GLY A 236 9.60 -5.21 -16.80
N PRO A 237 10.16 -4.28 -17.61
CA PRO A 237 10.45 -4.55 -19.02
C PRO A 237 11.41 -5.72 -19.26
N VAL A 238 12.23 -6.08 -18.26
CA VAL A 238 13.30 -7.09 -18.36
C VAL A 238 13.13 -8.22 -17.35
N LEU A 239 12.44 -7.98 -16.23
CA LEU A 239 12.35 -8.91 -15.11
C LEU A 239 10.89 -9.19 -14.77
N ASP A 240 10.55 -10.46 -14.72
CA ASP A 240 9.31 -10.95 -14.13
C ASP A 240 9.51 -11.23 -12.64
N ASN A 241 8.42 -11.19 -11.88
CA ASN A 241 8.37 -11.57 -10.47
C ASN A 241 9.28 -10.74 -9.57
N VAL A 242 9.40 -9.43 -9.85
CA VAL A 242 10.10 -8.52 -8.95
C VAL A 242 9.21 -8.31 -7.72
N PRO A 243 9.62 -8.76 -6.52
CA PRO A 243 8.80 -8.62 -5.34
C PRO A 243 8.81 -7.17 -4.85
N ILE A 244 7.63 -6.66 -4.52
CA ILE A 244 7.43 -5.39 -3.82
C ILE A 244 6.85 -5.75 -2.45
N MET A 245 7.60 -5.43 -1.41
CA MET A 245 7.15 -5.54 -0.02
C MET A 245 6.40 -4.26 0.34
N LEU A 246 5.07 -4.37 0.46
CA LEU A 246 4.21 -3.27 0.86
C LEU A 246 4.29 -3.00 2.36
N THR A 247 4.49 -4.06 3.15
CA THR A 247 4.68 -3.97 4.60
C THR A 247 5.58 -5.08 5.09
N HIS A 248 6.39 -4.77 6.10
CA HIS A 248 7.24 -5.74 6.77
C HIS A 248 6.43 -6.73 7.63
N PRO A 249 7.01 -7.88 7.99
CA PRO A 249 6.38 -8.85 8.87
C PRO A 249 5.95 -8.28 10.23
N GLY A 250 4.82 -8.76 10.76
CA GLY A 250 4.38 -8.48 12.12
C GLY A 250 3.81 -7.08 12.36
N ILE A 251 3.16 -6.51 11.35
CA ILE A 251 2.56 -5.16 11.37
C ILE A 251 1.08 -5.28 11.03
N TRP A 252 0.23 -4.58 11.79
CA TRP A 252 -1.18 -4.43 11.47
C TRP A 252 -1.34 -3.37 10.38
N GLU A 253 -2.06 -3.68 9.31
CA GLU A 253 -2.08 -2.85 8.11
C GLU A 253 -3.45 -2.71 7.46
N ALA A 254 -3.60 -1.58 6.77
CA ALA A 254 -4.56 -1.36 5.68
C ALA A 254 -3.84 -0.55 4.60
N LEU A 255 -3.81 -1.06 3.36
CA LEU A 255 -2.83 -0.61 2.37
C LEU A 255 -3.45 0.08 1.17
N GLY A 256 -2.76 1.12 0.69
CA GLY A 256 -3.07 1.82 -0.56
C GLY A 256 -4.46 2.42 -0.59
N LEU A 257 -4.91 2.94 0.55
CA LEU A 257 -6.23 3.54 0.75
C LEU A 257 -6.34 4.83 -0.08
N PRO A 258 -7.41 4.96 -0.89
CA PRO A 258 -7.56 6.10 -1.78
C PRO A 258 -7.96 7.34 -0.99
N LEU A 259 -7.04 8.03 -0.31
CA LEU A 259 -7.33 9.29 0.41
C LEU A 259 -7.09 10.52 -0.45
N THR A 260 -7.93 11.53 -0.22
CA THR A 260 -7.83 12.84 -0.87
C THR A 260 -7.61 13.94 0.16
N PRO A 261 -7.12 15.12 -0.25
CA PRO A 261 -7.06 16.26 0.66
C PRO A 261 -8.42 16.88 0.97
N PHE A 262 -9.52 16.39 0.38
CA PHE A 262 -10.85 16.96 0.54
C PHE A 262 -11.63 16.19 1.61
N PHE A 263 -12.09 16.90 2.64
CA PHE A 263 -13.04 16.32 3.57
C PHE A 263 -14.41 16.11 2.93
N ASP A 264 -15.19 15.21 3.52
CA ASP A 264 -16.50 14.78 3.05
C ASP A 264 -17.49 15.95 2.88
N ASP A 265 -17.31 17.04 3.63
CA ASP A 265 -18.15 18.24 3.60
C ASP A 265 -17.71 19.29 2.57
N GLN A 266 -16.45 19.26 2.11
CA GLN A 266 -15.91 20.18 1.11
C GLN A 266 -16.36 19.85 -0.33
N VAL A 267 -16.95 18.68 -0.51
CA VAL A 267 -17.29 18.04 -1.79
C VAL A 267 -18.44 18.72 -2.55
N ALA A 268 -19.13 19.68 -1.92
CA ALA A 268 -20.21 20.42 -2.55
C ALA A 268 -19.76 21.47 -3.59
N ARG A 269 -18.45 21.69 -3.76
CA ARG A 269 -17.90 22.74 -4.64
C ARG A 269 -17.38 22.18 -5.95
N ASP A 270 -17.51 22.97 -7.03
CA ASP A 270 -16.91 22.63 -8.32
C ASP A 270 -15.36 22.58 -8.16
N PRO A 271 -14.66 21.56 -8.68
CA PRO A 271 -13.20 21.51 -8.69
C PRO A 271 -12.53 22.77 -9.25
N LEU A 272 -13.18 23.50 -10.16
CA LEU A 272 -12.71 24.78 -10.72
C LEU A 272 -12.87 25.97 -9.77
N GLU A 273 -13.65 25.82 -8.70
CA GLU A 273 -13.94 26.84 -7.69
C GLU A 273 -13.21 26.58 -6.37
N LEU A 274 -12.44 25.49 -6.28
CA LEU A 274 -11.67 25.15 -5.09
C LEU A 274 -10.60 26.21 -4.81
N VAL A 275 -10.54 26.65 -3.56
CA VAL A 275 -9.49 27.53 -3.05
C VAL A 275 -8.62 26.79 -2.05
N GLU A 276 -7.47 27.38 -1.71
CA GLU A 276 -6.51 26.78 -0.77
C GLU A 276 -7.14 26.38 0.58
N SER A 277 -8.10 27.18 1.08
CA SER A 277 -8.79 26.87 2.34
C SER A 277 -9.69 25.63 2.30
N ASP A 278 -10.00 25.12 1.10
CA ASP A 278 -10.82 23.92 0.90
C ASP A 278 -9.99 22.64 0.92
N ILE A 279 -8.65 22.79 0.92
CA ILE A 279 -7.68 21.70 0.99
C ILE A 279 -7.35 21.44 2.47
N SER A 280 -7.51 20.19 2.90
CA SER A 280 -7.09 19.74 4.22
C SER A 280 -5.79 18.95 4.13
N PRO A 281 -4.62 19.60 4.37
CA PRO A 281 -3.33 18.93 4.29
C PRO A 281 -3.09 17.95 5.44
N PHE A 282 -3.89 18.03 6.51
CA PHE A 282 -3.78 17.17 7.67
C PHE A 282 -4.95 16.20 7.72
N GLN A 283 -4.62 14.90 7.63
CA GLN A 283 -5.59 13.82 7.77
C GLN A 283 -5.39 13.14 9.13
N MET A 284 -6.50 12.82 9.80
CA MET A 284 -6.46 12.07 11.06
C MET A 284 -6.97 10.64 10.81
N ALA A 285 -6.07 9.68 10.93
CA ALA A 285 -6.43 8.26 11.05
C ALA A 285 -6.68 7.92 12.52
N GLN A 286 -7.74 7.17 12.79
CA GLN A 286 -8.06 6.64 14.11
C GLN A 286 -8.04 5.12 14.04
N VAL A 287 -7.30 4.48 14.94
CA VAL A 287 -7.32 3.04 15.16
C VAL A 287 -7.84 2.76 16.57
N THR A 288 -8.81 1.87 16.69
CA THR A 288 -9.48 1.53 17.95
C THR A 288 -9.51 0.02 18.11
N LEU A 289 -9.15 -0.45 19.31
CA LEU A 289 -9.30 -1.84 19.68
C LEU A 289 -10.75 -2.11 20.07
N VAL A 290 -11.38 -3.09 19.42
CA VAL A 290 -12.79 -3.49 19.64
C VAL A 290 -12.87 -5.00 19.83
N ASP A 291 -13.94 -5.50 20.46
CA ASP A 291 -14.16 -6.94 20.59
C ASP A 291 -14.39 -7.60 19.21
N ALA A 292 -13.88 -8.82 19.03
CA ALA A 292 -13.86 -9.54 17.74
C ALA A 292 -15.17 -10.26 17.38
#